data_AF-A0A1F9MMC2-F1
#
_entry.id   AF-A0A1F9MMC2-F1
#
_cell.length_a   1.000
_cell.length_b   1.000
_cell.length_c   1.000
_cell.angle_alpha   90.00
_cell.angle_beta   90.00
_cell.angle_gamma   90.00
#
_symmetry.space_group_name_H-M   'P 1'
#
loop_
_entity.id
_entity.type
_entity.pdbx_description
1 polymer ?
#
loop_
_entity_poly.entity_id
_entity_poly.type
_entity_poly.pdbx_seq_one_letter_code
_entity_poly.pdbx_strand_id
1 'polypeptide(L)'
;MKNIVYFLVVVFLAAMLFKSGAVSAGDEPAQEHGGDIIYTKPVKAVIFSHKAHTEDLGLQCGWCHDKVFEMEALNMQKQADFDMDSLCNERYCGTCHNGDISFSTTTQCARCHIGVKGYNELVEQGKIKPEPKEKVVAK
;
A
#
# COMPACT_ATOMS: atom_id res chain seq x y z
N MET A 1 1.97 -11.37 60.51
CA MET A 1 3.27 -11.69 59.85
C MET A 1 3.10 -12.59 58.63
N LYS A 2 2.38 -13.73 58.71
CA LYS A 2 2.08 -14.60 57.55
C LYS A 2 1.44 -13.89 56.35
N ASN A 3 0.51 -12.96 56.60
CA ASN A 3 -0.23 -12.26 55.53
C ASN A 3 0.61 -11.18 54.83
N ILE A 4 1.59 -10.59 55.53
CA ILE A 4 2.54 -9.61 54.96
C ILE A 4 3.57 -10.32 54.08
N VAL A 5 4.05 -11.49 54.51
CA VAL A 5 4.94 -12.33 53.69
C VAL A 5 4.20 -12.79 52.42
N TYR A 6 2.92 -13.16 52.53
CA TYR A 6 2.12 -13.54 51.37
C TYR A 6 1.91 -12.36 50.39
N PHE A 7 1.65 -11.16 50.91
CA PHE A 7 1.49 -9.97 50.09
C PHE A 7 2.80 -9.59 49.37
N LEU A 8 3.94 -9.68 50.05
CA LEU A 8 5.25 -9.42 49.44
C LEU A 8 5.62 -10.48 48.39
N VAL A 9 5.31 -11.76 48.62
CA VAL A 9 5.56 -12.85 47.66
C VAL A 9 4.66 -12.73 46.42
N VAL A 10 3.39 -12.37 46.57
CA VAL A 10 2.46 -12.16 45.45
C VAL A 10 2.84 -10.93 44.62
N VAL A 11 3.29 -9.84 45.24
CA VAL A 11 3.80 -8.66 44.53
C VAL A 11 5.10 -8.96 43.78
N PHE A 12 5.99 -9.76 44.38
CA PHE A 12 7.24 -10.19 43.72
C PHE A 12 6.99 -11.16 42.55
N LEU A 13 6.01 -12.06 42.67
CA LEU A 13 5.56 -12.95 41.59
C LEU A 13 4.86 -12.19 40.46
N ALA A 14 4.06 -11.17 40.77
CA ALA A 14 3.42 -10.32 39.76
C ALA A 14 4.44 -9.43 39.01
N ALA A 15 5.49 -8.96 39.69
CA ALA A 15 6.55 -8.16 39.08
C ALA A 15 7.42 -8.96 38.09
N MET A 16 7.53 -10.29 38.25
CA MET A 16 8.22 -11.16 37.28
C MET A 16 7.42 -11.47 36.01
N LEU A 17 6.14 -11.09 35.93
CA LEU A 17 5.31 -11.27 34.74
C LEU A 17 5.32 -10.06 33.79
N PHE A 18 5.89 -8.92 34.19
CA PHE A 18 6.19 -7.81 33.28
C PHE A 18 7.61 -7.97 32.72
N LYS A 19 7.79 -8.95 31.83
CA LYS A 19 8.96 -8.93 30.94
C LYS A 19 8.85 -7.69 30.06
N SER A 20 9.74 -6.73 30.27
CA SER A 20 10.00 -5.63 29.35
C SER A 20 10.38 -6.20 27.99
N GLY A 21 9.39 -6.35 27.12
CA GLY A 21 9.61 -6.56 25.70
C GLY A 21 10.14 -5.26 25.11
N ALA A 22 11.45 -5.18 24.92
CA ALA A 22 12.05 -4.18 24.06
C ALA A 22 11.47 -4.42 22.65
N VAL A 23 10.55 -3.55 22.22
CA VAL A 23 10.14 -3.49 20.82
C VAL A 23 11.32 -2.97 20.03
N SER A 24 12.01 -3.86 19.31
CA SER A 24 12.97 -3.43 18.31
C SER A 24 12.18 -2.77 17.19
N ALA A 25 12.25 -1.44 17.13
CA ALA A 25 12.01 -0.70 15.90
C ALA A 25 13.15 -1.08 14.94
N GLY A 26 12.95 -2.09 14.09
CA GLY A 26 14.05 -2.58 13.27
C GLY A 26 13.74 -3.57 12.16
N ASP A 27 12.57 -4.20 12.13
CA ASP A 27 12.22 -5.14 11.07
C ASP A 27 10.88 -4.76 10.45
N GLU A 28 10.90 -3.84 9.48
CA GLU A 28 9.82 -3.78 8.48
C GLU A 28 9.82 -5.15 7.78
N PRO A 29 8.74 -5.94 7.84
CA PRO A 29 8.70 -7.22 7.15
C PRO A 29 8.96 -6.97 5.66
N ALA A 30 9.88 -7.73 5.08
CA ALA A 30 10.11 -7.73 3.64
C ALA A 30 8.75 -7.83 2.94
N GLN A 31 8.40 -6.84 2.12
CA GLN A 31 7.11 -6.78 1.43
C GLN A 31 6.93 -8.05 0.58
N GLU A 32 6.19 -9.02 1.12
CA GLU A 32 6.03 -10.36 0.55
C GLU A 32 5.31 -10.33 -0.82
N HIS A 33 4.63 -9.23 -1.12
CA HIS A 33 3.73 -9.09 -2.27
C HIS A 33 4.12 -7.97 -3.24
N GLY A 34 5.39 -7.50 -3.22
CA GLY A 34 5.87 -6.49 -4.19
C GLY A 34 5.60 -5.03 -3.82
N GLY A 35 4.93 -4.78 -2.70
CA GLY A 35 4.74 -3.43 -2.13
C GLY A 35 3.72 -2.56 -2.86
N ASP A 36 3.34 -1.43 -2.24
CA ASP A 36 2.42 -0.50 -2.89
C ASP A 36 3.10 0.25 -4.05
N ILE A 37 2.37 0.40 -5.16
CA ILE A 37 2.83 1.13 -6.35
C ILE A 37 2.12 2.48 -6.40
N ILE A 38 2.89 3.54 -6.61
CA ILE A 38 2.35 4.89 -6.86
C ILE A 38 2.66 5.29 -8.30
N TYR A 39 1.66 5.20 -9.17
CA TYR A 39 1.78 5.70 -10.53
C TYR A 39 1.81 7.22 -10.54
N THR A 40 2.66 7.76 -11.40
CA THR A 40 2.91 9.21 -11.51
C THR A 40 2.61 9.75 -12.91
N LYS A 41 2.28 8.86 -13.84
CA LYS A 41 1.85 9.18 -15.21
C LYS A 41 0.60 8.37 -15.57
N PRO A 42 -0.29 8.91 -16.41
CA PRO A 42 -0.27 10.26 -16.99
C PRO A 42 -0.60 11.37 -15.99
N VAL A 43 -1.21 11.02 -14.84
CA VAL A 43 -1.52 11.94 -13.75
C VAL A 43 -0.72 11.60 -12.51
N LYS A 44 -0.43 12.62 -11.71
CA LYS A 44 0.36 12.44 -10.49
C LYS A 44 -0.44 11.71 -9.41
N ALA A 45 0.18 10.67 -8.86
CA ALA A 45 -0.21 9.97 -7.64
C ALA A 45 -1.53 9.20 -7.75
N VAL A 46 -1.42 8.02 -8.36
CA VAL A 46 -2.45 6.96 -8.31
C VAL A 46 -1.90 5.78 -7.54
N ILE A 47 -2.56 5.40 -6.45
CA ILE A 47 -2.12 4.29 -5.59
C ILE A 47 -2.71 2.96 -6.06
N PHE A 48 -1.86 1.94 -6.08
CA PHE A 48 -2.23 0.53 -6.13
C PHE A 48 -1.58 -0.17 -4.94
N SER A 49 -2.37 -0.92 -4.16
CA SER A 49 -1.86 -1.67 -3.02
C SER A 49 -1.91 -3.17 -3.29
N HIS A 50 -0.75 -3.83 -3.31
CA HIS A 50 -0.71 -5.28 -3.42
C HIS A 50 -1.38 -5.93 -2.22
N LYS A 51 -1.09 -5.47 -0.99
CA LYS A 51 -1.71 -5.98 0.23
C LYS A 51 -3.24 -6.00 0.13
N ALA A 52 -3.84 -4.91 -0.34
CA ALA A 52 -5.29 -4.82 -0.47
C ALA A 52 -5.87 -5.85 -1.46
N HIS A 53 -5.10 -6.25 -2.47
CA HIS A 53 -5.54 -7.21 -3.49
C HIS A 53 -5.17 -8.66 -3.13
N THR A 54 -3.99 -8.90 -2.59
CA THR A 54 -3.47 -10.26 -2.34
C THR A 54 -3.76 -10.76 -0.95
N GLU A 55 -3.50 -9.97 0.09
CA GLU A 55 -3.74 -10.39 1.48
C GLU A 55 -5.21 -10.20 1.86
N ASP A 56 -5.74 -8.99 1.64
CA ASP A 56 -7.06 -8.62 2.17
C ASP A 56 -8.19 -9.26 1.34
N LEU A 57 -7.99 -9.40 0.02
CA LEU A 57 -8.96 -10.01 -0.90
C LEU A 57 -8.61 -11.44 -1.32
N GLY A 58 -7.40 -11.92 -1.05
CA GLY A 58 -6.98 -13.30 -1.41
C GLY A 58 -6.75 -13.54 -2.90
N LEU A 59 -6.54 -12.50 -3.71
CA LEU A 59 -6.25 -12.67 -5.14
C LEU A 59 -4.86 -13.27 -5.33
N GLN A 60 -4.75 -14.27 -6.20
CA GLN A 60 -3.47 -14.91 -6.50
C GLN A 60 -2.70 -14.09 -7.53
N CYS A 61 -1.37 -14.17 -7.51
CA CYS A 61 -0.50 -13.37 -8.39
C CYS A 61 -0.86 -13.49 -9.88
N GLY A 62 -1.26 -14.70 -10.31
CA GLY A 62 -1.63 -15.02 -11.69
C GLY A 62 -2.94 -14.39 -12.19
N TRP A 63 -3.72 -13.76 -11.31
CA TRP A 63 -4.94 -13.03 -11.70
C TRP A 63 -4.60 -11.70 -12.36
N CYS A 64 -3.50 -11.08 -11.94
CA CYS A 64 -3.00 -9.83 -12.53
C CYS A 64 -1.85 -10.10 -13.49
N HIS A 65 -0.95 -11.02 -13.13
CA HIS A 65 0.30 -11.23 -13.85
C HIS A 65 0.29 -12.50 -14.72
N ASP A 66 0.90 -12.47 -15.90
CA ASP A 66 1.39 -11.31 -16.66
C ASP A 66 0.30 -10.70 -17.58
N LYS A 67 -0.93 -11.20 -17.47
CA LYS A 67 -2.02 -10.92 -18.43
C LYS A 67 -2.54 -9.48 -18.39
N VAL A 68 -2.73 -8.92 -17.20
CA VAL A 68 -3.28 -7.57 -17.00
C VAL A 68 -2.15 -6.58 -16.75
N PHE A 69 -1.15 -7.00 -15.98
CA PHE A 69 0.05 -6.22 -15.67
C PHE A 69 1.29 -7.10 -15.81
N GLU A 70 2.38 -6.54 -16.34
CA GLU A 70 3.69 -7.19 -16.25
C GLU A 70 4.24 -7.08 -14.82
N MET A 71 5.10 -8.01 -14.42
CA MET A 71 5.79 -7.97 -13.11
C MET A 71 6.94 -6.94 -13.09
N GLU A 72 6.67 -5.73 -13.57
CA GLU A 72 7.60 -4.59 -13.55
C GLU A 72 6.85 -3.33 -13.07
N ALA A 73 7.21 -2.85 -11.88
CA ALA A 73 6.61 -1.65 -11.31
C ALA A 73 6.78 -0.44 -12.24
N LEU A 74 5.73 0.36 -12.38
CA LEU A 74 5.68 1.54 -13.24
C LEU A 74 5.90 1.27 -14.74
N ASN A 75 5.89 0.02 -15.21
CA ASN A 75 6.02 -0.24 -16.64
C ASN A 75 4.76 0.17 -17.42
N MET A 76 3.57 -0.12 -16.88
CA MET A 76 2.30 0.18 -17.57
C MET A 76 2.08 1.67 -17.83
N GLN A 77 2.54 2.56 -16.93
CA GLN A 77 2.41 4.02 -17.16
C GLN A 77 3.28 4.56 -18.31
N LYS A 78 4.13 3.72 -18.92
CA LYS A 78 4.86 4.07 -20.15
C LYS A 78 4.01 3.83 -21.40
N GLN A 79 2.93 3.05 -21.29
CA GLN A 79 2.04 2.74 -22.41
C GLN A 79 1.13 3.94 -22.70
N ALA A 80 0.91 4.22 -23.99
CA ALA A 80 0.13 5.37 -24.43
C ALA A 80 -1.35 5.26 -24.06
N ASP A 81 -1.86 4.03 -23.91
CA ASP A 81 -3.24 3.72 -23.57
C ASP A 81 -3.46 3.49 -22.06
N PHE A 82 -2.47 3.78 -21.21
CA PHE A 82 -2.66 3.74 -19.75
C PHE A 82 -3.42 4.99 -19.26
N ASP A 83 -4.68 5.10 -19.65
CA ASP A 83 -5.56 6.23 -19.40
C ASP A 83 -6.97 5.79 -18.93
N MET A 84 -7.78 6.75 -18.51
CA MET A 84 -9.12 6.46 -18.01
C MET A 84 -10.04 5.88 -19.09
N ASP A 85 -9.83 6.23 -20.37
CA ASP A 85 -10.66 5.71 -21.46
C ASP A 85 -10.46 4.19 -21.60
N SER A 86 -9.21 3.72 -21.56
CA SER A 86 -8.90 2.29 -21.52
C SER A 86 -9.44 1.61 -20.26
N LEU A 87 -9.34 2.26 -19.10
CA LEU A 87 -9.90 1.76 -17.84
C LEU A 87 -11.44 1.66 -17.87
N CYS A 88 -12.12 2.53 -18.62
CA CYS A 88 -13.57 2.44 -18.83
C CYS A 88 -13.95 1.30 -19.78
N ASN A 89 -13.03 0.89 -20.66
CA ASN A 89 -13.17 -0.24 -21.57
C ASN A 89 -12.54 -1.53 -21.01
N GLU A 90 -12.62 -1.71 -19.69
CA GLU A 90 -12.22 -2.95 -18.98
C GLU A 90 -10.74 -3.36 -19.12
N ARG A 91 -9.84 -2.40 -19.45
CA ARG A 91 -8.39 -2.63 -19.44
C ARG A 91 -7.76 -2.21 -18.12
N TYR A 92 -6.59 -2.78 -17.81
CA TYR A 92 -5.81 -2.46 -16.61
C TYR A 92 -6.64 -2.61 -15.31
N CYS A 93 -6.76 -1.55 -14.52
CA CYS A 93 -7.59 -1.52 -13.31
C CYS A 93 -9.06 -1.85 -13.65
N GLY A 94 -9.53 -1.40 -14.82
CA GLY A 94 -10.89 -1.60 -15.31
C GLY A 94 -11.28 -3.05 -15.53
N THR A 95 -10.32 -3.98 -15.68
CA THR A 95 -10.60 -5.42 -15.83
C THR A 95 -11.39 -5.97 -14.65
N CYS A 96 -11.21 -5.39 -13.44
CA CYS A 96 -11.98 -5.73 -12.26
C CYS A 96 -12.78 -4.54 -11.70
N HIS A 97 -12.30 -3.30 -11.86
CA HIS A 97 -12.98 -2.08 -11.43
C HIS A 97 -14.01 -1.61 -12.47
N ASN A 98 -14.86 -2.52 -12.95
CA ASN A 98 -15.88 -2.24 -13.97
C ASN A 98 -17.25 -1.87 -13.40
N GLY A 99 -17.50 -2.11 -12.11
CA GLY A 99 -18.81 -1.92 -11.47
C GLY A 99 -19.54 -3.23 -11.17
N ASP A 100 -19.10 -4.34 -11.77
CA ASP A 100 -19.69 -5.66 -11.58
C ASP A 100 -18.86 -6.51 -10.61
N ILE A 101 -17.55 -6.61 -10.85
CA ILE A 101 -16.62 -7.39 -10.01
C ILE A 101 -16.22 -6.60 -8.77
N SER A 102 -16.00 -5.29 -8.94
CA SER A 102 -15.68 -4.36 -7.87
C SER A 102 -16.17 -2.96 -8.24
N PHE A 103 -15.89 -1.96 -7.39
CA PHE A 103 -16.33 -0.60 -7.68
C PHE A 103 -15.82 -0.10 -9.04
N SER A 104 -16.67 0.65 -9.74
CA SER A 104 -16.36 1.18 -11.07
C SER A 104 -15.29 2.27 -11.03
N THR A 105 -14.37 2.24 -12.00
CA THR A 105 -13.38 3.29 -12.29
C THR A 105 -14.02 4.66 -12.57
N THR A 106 -15.30 4.70 -12.92
CA THR A 106 -15.99 5.93 -13.35
C THR A 106 -16.64 6.74 -12.21
N THR A 107 -16.74 6.19 -11.00
CA THR A 107 -17.55 6.79 -9.92
C THR A 107 -16.80 7.11 -8.63
N GLN A 108 -15.68 6.43 -8.36
CA GLN A 108 -14.97 6.51 -7.07
C GLN A 108 -13.51 6.95 -7.22
N CYS A 109 -13.28 8.08 -7.90
CA CYS A 109 -11.96 8.57 -8.31
C CYS A 109 -10.95 8.68 -7.15
N ALA A 110 -11.39 9.19 -6.00
CA ALA A 110 -10.53 9.46 -4.85
C ALA A 110 -9.99 8.19 -4.16
N ARG A 111 -10.46 6.99 -4.53
CA ARG A 111 -9.92 5.73 -4.00
C ARG A 111 -8.53 5.42 -4.52
N CYS A 112 -8.25 5.87 -5.75
CA CYS A 112 -6.97 5.64 -6.41
C CYS A 112 -6.20 6.95 -6.56
N HIS A 113 -6.88 8.04 -6.94
CA HIS A 113 -6.27 9.35 -7.16
C HIS A 113 -6.10 10.12 -5.85
N ILE A 114 -4.98 9.88 -5.17
CA ILE A 114 -4.65 10.51 -3.88
C ILE A 114 -4.11 11.95 -4.03
N GLY A 115 -3.77 12.34 -5.27
CA GLY A 115 -3.29 13.67 -5.61
C GLY A 115 -1.97 14.05 -4.93
N VAL A 116 -1.57 15.31 -5.08
CA VAL A 116 -0.29 15.81 -4.55
C VAL A 116 -0.23 15.73 -3.02
N LYS A 117 -1.37 15.95 -2.35
CA LYS A 117 -1.43 15.90 -0.88
C LYS A 117 -1.14 14.48 -0.39
N GLY A 118 -1.89 13.49 -0.86
CA GLY A 118 -1.66 12.10 -0.45
C GLY A 118 -0.26 11.59 -0.85
N TYR A 119 0.25 12.01 -2.00
CA TYR A 119 1.63 11.74 -2.40
C TYR A 119 2.64 12.26 -1.38
N ASN A 120 2.54 13.54 -1.01
CA ASN A 120 3.47 14.16 -0.07
C ASN A 120 3.39 13.51 1.31
N GLU A 121 2.19 13.15 1.78
CA GLU A 121 2.02 12.42 3.04
C GLU A 121 2.75 11.07 3.02
N LEU A 122 2.70 10.32 1.91
CA LEU A 122 3.44 9.05 1.77
C LEU A 122 4.97 9.28 1.74
N VAL A 123 5.43 10.37 1.12
CA VAL A 123 6.86 10.77 1.13
C VAL A 123 7.31 11.14 2.55
N GLU A 124 6.53 11.94 3.27
CA GLU A 124 6.83 12.39 4.64
C GLU A 124 6.85 11.22 5.62
N GLN A 125 5.98 10.22 5.42
CA GLN A 125 5.98 8.97 6.18
C GLN A 125 7.13 8.02 5.80
N GLY A 126 7.94 8.35 4.79
CA GLY A 126 9.03 7.51 4.30
C GLY A 126 8.57 6.25 3.56
N LYS A 127 7.28 6.15 3.21
CA LYS A 127 6.70 4.99 2.50
C LYS A 127 7.08 4.94 1.03
N ILE A 128 7.35 6.11 0.43
CA ILE A 128 7.81 6.22 -0.95
C ILE A 128 8.96 7.22 -1.06
N LYS A 129 9.82 7.01 -2.06
CA LYS A 129 10.86 7.98 -2.41
C LYS A 129 10.26 9.11 -3.27
N PRO A 130 10.63 10.37 -3.04
CA PRO A 130 10.18 11.47 -3.86
C PRO A 130 10.70 11.32 -5.30
N GLU A 131 9.86 11.65 -6.27
CA GLU A 131 10.28 11.71 -7.67
C GLU A 131 11.34 12.80 -7.85
N PRO A 132 12.33 12.58 -8.75
CA PRO A 132 13.23 13.65 -9.14
C PRO A 132 12.41 14.84 -9.64
N LYS A 133 12.72 16.05 -9.15
CA LYS A 133 12.07 17.26 -9.64
C LYS A 133 12.34 17.38 -11.13
N GLU A 134 11.32 17.21 -11.95
CA GLU A 134 11.42 17.47 -13.39
C GLU A 134 11.79 18.93 -13.56
N LYS A 135 12.93 19.20 -14.23
CA LYS A 135 13.36 20.56 -14.49
C LYS A 135 12.29 21.18 -15.38
N VAL A 136 11.56 22.16 -14.85
CA VAL A 136 10.63 22.96 -15.64
C VAL A 136 11.46 23.66 -16.70
N VAL A 137 11.46 23.12 -17.92
CA VAL A 137 12.02 23.80 -19.08
C VAL A 137 11.02 24.91 -19.38
N ALA A 138 11.33 26.12 -18.94
CA ALA A 138 10.57 27.30 -19.30
C ALA A 138 10.54 27.37 -20.83
N LYS A 139 9.33 27.26 -21.39
CA LYS A 139 9.09 27.43 -22.82
C LYS A 139 9.00 28.91 -23.16
#